data_AF-A0A0B3ATE7-F1
#
_entry.id   AF-A0A0B3ATE7-F1
#
_cell.length_a   1.000
_cell.length_b   1.000
_cell.length_c   1.000
_cell.angle_alpha   90.00
_cell.angle_beta   90.00
_cell.angle_gamma   90.00
#
_symmetry.space_group_name_H-M   'P 1'
#
loop_
_entity.id
_entity.type
_entity.pdbx_description
1 polymer ?
#
loop_
_entity_poly.entity_id
_entity_poly.type
_entity_poly.pdbx_seq_one_letter_code
_entity_poly.pdbx_strand_id
1 'polypeptide(L)'
;MQRIKMILISFASLLILNILRIFLLSALSLSHSVWFDLTHKLFWYILSIVIVIGIWFAQVKYYKIKEIPFYSDLKDLYSHTKHKETKTKKIKRKSSSKSKTKKK
;
A
#
# COMPACT_ATOMS: atom_id res chain seq x y z
N MET A 1 -0.67 -10.07 -10.59
CA MET A 1 0.71 -10.03 -10.06
C MET A 1 1.38 -8.65 -10.05
N GLN A 2 0.84 -7.62 -10.72
CA GLN A 2 1.46 -6.28 -10.78
C GLN A 2 1.54 -5.55 -9.42
N ARG A 3 0.64 -5.87 -8.48
CA ARG A 3 0.56 -5.22 -7.15
C ARG A 3 1.73 -5.58 -6.24
N ILE A 4 2.14 -6.85 -6.24
CA ILE A 4 3.35 -7.31 -5.53
C ILE A 4 4.61 -6.68 -6.12
N LYS A 5 4.67 -6.49 -7.45
CA LYS A 5 5.80 -5.80 -8.10
C LYS A 5 5.92 -4.34 -7.64
N MET A 6 4.81 -3.61 -7.43
CA MET A 6 4.86 -2.25 -6.86
C MET A 6 5.46 -2.22 -5.46
N ILE A 7 4.96 -3.09 -4.57
CA ILE A 7 5.43 -3.14 -3.18
C ILE A 7 6.91 -3.53 -3.14
N LEU A 8 7.30 -4.52 -3.95
CA LEU A 8 8.68 -4.98 -4.05
C LEU A 8 9.60 -3.88 -4.60
N ILE A 9 9.15 -3.11 -5.60
CA ILE A 9 9.92 -1.97 -6.14
C ILE A 9 10.01 -0.83 -5.14
N SER A 10 8.97 -0.54 -4.38
CA SER A 10 9.02 0.44 -3.29
C SER A 10 10.05 0.04 -2.24
N PHE A 11 10.00 -1.22 -1.77
CA PHE A 11 10.97 -1.75 -0.82
C PHE A 11 12.39 -1.77 -1.37
N ALA A 12 12.59 -2.22 -2.62
CA ALA A 12 13.89 -2.23 -3.26
C ALA A 12 14.45 -0.81 -3.44
N SER A 13 13.64 0.16 -3.86
CA SER A 13 14.06 1.55 -4.02
C SER A 13 14.46 2.17 -2.68
N LEU A 14 13.68 1.92 -1.62
CA LEU A 14 14.01 2.36 -0.26
C LEU A 14 15.30 1.71 0.24
N LEU A 15 15.52 0.42 -0.05
CA LEU A 15 16.73 -0.30 0.33
C LEU A 15 17.97 0.29 -0.37
N ILE A 16 17.90 0.47 -1.69
CA ILE A 16 19.00 1.01 -2.50
C ILE A 16 19.37 2.43 -2.02
N LEU A 17 18.38 3.29 -1.80
CA LEU A 17 18.63 4.66 -1.33
C LEU A 17 19.16 4.70 0.10
N ASN A 18 18.74 3.79 0.98
CA ASN A 18 19.33 3.66 2.32
C ASN A 18 20.80 3.22 2.26
N ILE A 19 21.14 2.25 1.41
CA ILE A 19 22.53 1.80 1.24
C ILE A 19 23.38 2.94 0.67
N LEU A 20 22.90 3.62 -0.38
CA LEU A 20 23.57 4.76 -0.99
C LEU A 20 23.84 5.87 0.02
N ARG A 21 22.89 6.11 0.93
CA ARG A 21 23.00 7.12 1.99
C ARG A 21 24.12 6.80 2.97
N ILE A 22 24.19 5.56 3.48
CA ILE A 22 25.24 5.13 4.40
C ILE A 22 26.60 5.21 3.69
N PHE A 23 26.66 4.82 2.42
CA PHE A 23 27.87 4.91 1.61
C PHE A 23 28.36 6.36 1.44
N LEU A 24 27.46 7.29 1.08
CA LEU A 24 27.77 8.72 0.95
C LEU A 24 28.27 9.33 2.27
N LEU A 25 27.60 9.02 3.39
CA LEU A 25 28.03 9.50 4.71
C LEU A 25 29.38 8.92 5.11
N SER A 26 29.62 7.64 4.84
CA SER A 26 30.91 6.98 5.09
C SER A 26 32.03 7.65 4.30
N ALA A 27 31.82 7.91 3.00
CA ALA A 27 32.79 8.61 2.16
C ALA A 27 33.08 10.04 2.68
N LEU A 28 32.05 10.77 3.13
CA LEU A 28 32.20 12.11 3.69
C LEU A 28 32.92 12.12 5.05
N SER A 29 32.80 11.05 5.83
CA SER A 29 33.41 10.94 7.17
C SER A 29 34.94 10.94 7.15
N LEU A 30 35.57 10.54 6.04
CA LEU A 30 37.03 10.53 5.87
C LEU A 30 37.66 11.93 5.86
N SER A 31 36.85 12.98 5.63
CA SER A 31 37.33 14.35 5.45
C SER A 31 37.47 15.16 6.75
N HIS A 32 37.10 14.60 7.92
CA HIS A 32 37.16 15.26 9.25
C HIS A 32 36.73 16.74 9.26
N SER A 33 35.74 17.09 8.44
CA SER A 33 35.30 18.48 8.28
C SER A 33 34.31 18.87 9.39
N VAL A 34 34.39 20.10 9.89
CA VAL A 34 33.41 20.68 10.84
C VAL A 34 31.97 20.66 10.26
N TRP A 35 31.85 20.69 8.93
CA TRP A 35 30.58 20.62 8.21
C TRP A 35 29.99 19.20 8.16
N PHE A 36 30.77 18.18 8.52
CA PHE A 36 30.34 16.79 8.51
C PHE A 36 29.12 16.59 9.41
N ASP A 37 29.17 17.08 10.64
CA ASP A 37 28.13 16.80 11.65
C ASP A 37 26.78 17.44 11.27
N LEU A 38 26.81 18.66 10.72
CA LEU A 38 25.63 19.33 10.19
C LEU A 38 25.06 18.58 8.99
N THR A 39 25.92 18.23 8.02
CA THR A 39 25.50 17.56 6.79
C THR A 39 24.95 16.17 7.09
N HIS A 40 25.56 15.42 8.00
CA HIS A 40 25.11 14.09 8.44
C HIS A 40 23.68 14.17 9.00
N LYS A 41 23.42 15.09 9.93
CA LYS A 41 22.11 15.26 10.57
C LYS A 41 21.07 15.71 9.54
N LEU A 42 21.43 16.66 8.68
CA LEU A 42 20.54 17.15 7.61
C LEU A 42 20.16 16.03 6.63
N PHE A 43 21.14 15.22 6.19
CA PHE A 43 20.91 14.04 5.35
C PHE A 43 20.09 12.96 6.06
N TRP A 44 20.07 12.92 7.39
CA TRP A 44 19.27 11.95 8.16
C TRP A 44 17.82 12.36 8.29
N TYR A 45 17.56 13.63 8.56
CA TYR A 45 16.18 14.07 8.82
C TYR A 45 15.48 14.57 7.56
N ILE A 46 16.11 15.47 6.80
CA ILE A 46 15.44 16.11 5.66
C ILE A 46 15.44 15.18 4.46
N LEU A 47 16.61 14.66 4.10
CA LEU A 47 16.73 13.86 2.89
C LEU A 47 15.92 12.57 2.98
N SER A 48 15.79 11.96 4.16
CA SER A 48 14.94 10.77 4.34
C SER A 48 13.47 11.05 4.02
N ILE A 49 12.93 12.20 4.44
CA ILE A 49 11.54 12.58 4.15
C ILE A 49 11.38 12.84 2.65
N VAL A 50 12.30 13.61 2.06
CA VAL A 50 12.28 13.96 0.64
C VAL A 50 12.39 12.71 -0.24
N ILE A 51 13.25 11.76 0.12
CA ILE A 51 13.40 10.49 -0.59
C ILE A 51 12.11 9.67 -0.55
N VAL A 52 11.47 9.52 0.62
CA VAL A 52 10.24 8.74 0.75
C VAL A 52 9.11 9.37 -0.09
N ILE A 53 8.93 10.68 0.00
CA ILE A 53 7.93 11.42 -0.79
C ILE A 53 8.25 11.32 -2.28
N GLY A 54 9.52 11.48 -2.66
CA GLY A 54 9.98 11.39 -4.05
C GLY A 54 9.72 10.01 -4.68
N ILE A 55 10.04 8.93 -3.96
CA ILE A 55 9.74 7.56 -4.39
C ILE A 55 8.23 7.39 -4.54
N TRP A 56 7.45 7.86 -3.56
CA TRP A 56 6.00 7.74 -3.61
C TRP A 56 5.40 8.45 -4.84
N PHE A 57 5.81 9.69 -5.10
CA PHE A 57 5.40 10.40 -6.32
C PHE A 57 5.86 9.70 -7.60
N ALA A 58 7.09 9.19 -7.63
CA ALA A 58 7.62 8.45 -8.78
C ALA A 58 6.80 7.17 -9.05
N GLN A 59 6.46 6.42 -8.00
CA GLN A 59 5.59 5.24 -8.08
C GLN A 59 4.21 5.60 -8.64
N VAL A 60 3.56 6.63 -8.07
CA VAL A 60 2.24 7.10 -8.51
C VAL A 60 2.26 7.50 -9.99
N LYS A 61 3.30 8.23 -10.42
CA LYS A 61 3.47 8.66 -11.81
C LYS A 61 3.78 7.50 -12.76
N TYR A 62 4.64 6.57 -12.35
CA TYR A 62 5.06 5.43 -13.19
C TYR A 62 3.91 4.44 -13.41
N TYR A 63 3.14 4.14 -12.37
CA TYR A 63 2.06 3.15 -12.45
C TYR A 63 0.73 3.69 -12.95
N LYS A 64 0.61 5.00 -13.25
CA LYS A 64 -0.62 5.68 -13.74
C LYS A 64 -1.88 5.15 -13.04
N ILE A 65 -1.83 5.06 -11.72
CA ILE A 65 -2.84 4.38 -10.91
C ILE A 65 -4.15 5.18 -11.01
N LYS A 66 -5.11 4.72 -11.82
CA LYS A 66 -6.46 5.31 -11.96
C LYS A 66 -7.37 4.99 -10.76
N GLU A 67 -7.11 3.90 -10.05
CA GLU A 67 -7.87 3.47 -8.87
C GLU A 67 -6.96 2.85 -7.81
N ILE A 68 -7.20 3.18 -6.53
CA ILE A 68 -6.41 2.66 -5.41
C ILE A 68 -6.61 1.14 -5.35
N PRO A 69 -5.55 0.33 -5.54
CA PRO A 69 -5.65 -1.12 -5.63
C PRO A 69 -6.40 -1.73 -4.43
N PHE A 70 -6.06 -1.23 -3.24
CA PHE A 70 -6.64 -1.70 -1.98
C PHE A 70 -8.12 -1.33 -1.85
N TYR A 71 -8.53 -0.14 -2.30
CA TYR A 71 -9.93 0.29 -2.25
C TYR A 71 -10.81 -0.54 -3.18
N SER A 72 -10.33 -0.83 -4.40
CA SER A 72 -11.04 -1.70 -5.33
C SER A 72 -11.21 -3.11 -4.78
N ASP A 73 -10.15 -3.70 -4.21
CA ASP A 73 -10.21 -5.06 -3.65
C ASP A 73 -11.13 -5.13 -2.42
N LEU A 74 -11.10 -4.13 -1.54
CA LEU A 74 -12.01 -4.01 -0.39
C LEU A 74 -13.47 -3.85 -0.81
N LYS A 75 -13.73 -3.03 -1.84
CA LYS A 75 -15.07 -2.81 -2.39
C LYS A 75 -15.64 -4.09 -2.99
N ASP A 76 -14.82 -4.86 -3.71
CA ASP A 76 -15.21 -6.15 -4.25
C ASP A 76 -15.52 -7.16 -3.14
N LEU A 77 -14.65 -7.25 -2.13
CA LEU A 77 -14.86 -8.15 -1.00
C LEU A 77 -16.13 -7.80 -0.21
N TYR A 78 -16.38 -6.51 0.05
CA TYR A 78 -17.58 -6.04 0.74
C TYR A 78 -18.86 -6.37 -0.07
N SER A 79 -18.80 -6.24 -1.39
CA SER A 79 -19.93 -6.54 -2.28
C SER A 79 -20.30 -8.02 -2.28
N HIS A 80 -19.32 -8.92 -2.20
CA HIS A 80 -19.55 -10.37 -2.12
C HIS A 80 -20.16 -10.81 -0.77
N THR A 81 -19.81 -10.14 0.33
CA THR A 81 -20.37 -10.43 1.66
C THR A 81 -21.85 -10.07 1.74
N LYS A 82 -22.26 -8.94 1.16
CA LYS A 82 -23.66 -8.46 1.19
C LYS A 82 -24.63 -9.34 0.38
N HIS A 83 -24.12 -10.05 -0.62
CA HIS A 83 -24.93 -10.89 -1.50
C HIS A 83 -25.36 -12.24 -0.88
N LYS A 84 -24.65 -12.70 0.17
CA LYS A 84 -25.03 -13.91 0.93
C LYS A 84 -26.26 -13.69 1.81
N GLU A 85 -26.41 -12.51 2.44
CA GLU A 85 -27.57 -12.24 3.30
C GLU A 85 -28.89 -12.20 2.54
N THR A 86 -28.89 -11.70 1.31
CA THR A 86 -30.10 -11.61 0.47
C THR A 86 -30.53 -12.96 -0.09
N LYS A 87 -29.60 -13.86 -0.44
CA LYS A 87 -29.95 -15.22 -0.88
C LYS A 87 -30.52 -16.05 0.28
N THR A 88 -29.95 -15.97 1.47
CA THR A 88 -30.44 -16.71 2.65
C THR A 88 -31.83 -16.22 3.09
N LYS A 89 -32.09 -14.90 3.05
CA LYS A 89 -33.43 -14.33 3.35
C LYS A 89 -34.49 -14.76 2.32
N LYS A 90 -34.15 -14.85 1.02
CA LYS A 90 -35.08 -15.32 -0.02
C LYS A 90 -35.45 -16.80 0.12
N ILE A 91 -34.49 -17.66 0.45
CA ILE A 91 -34.72 -19.11 0.63
C ILE A 91 -35.61 -19.37 1.86
N LYS A 92 -35.37 -18.66 2.98
CA LYS A 92 -36.15 -18.80 4.22
C LYS A 92 -37.61 -18.31 4.08
N ARG A 93 -37.87 -17.28 3.26
CA ARG A 93 -39.25 -16.83 2.96
C ARG A 93 -40.03 -17.84 2.12
N LYS A 94 -39.37 -18.46 1.12
CA LYS A 94 -39.99 -19.43 0.21
C LYS A 94 -40.34 -20.76 0.89
N SER A 95 -39.61 -21.17 1.93
CA SER A 95 -39.95 -22.36 2.73
C SER A 95 -41.12 -22.11 3.70
N SER A 96 -41.23 -20.90 4.27
CA SER A 96 -42.33 -20.56 5.19
C SER A 96 -43.68 -20.33 4.50
N SER A 97 -43.71 -19.93 3.22
CA SER A 97 -44.96 -19.82 2.46
C SER A 97 -45.45 -21.19 2.00
N LYS A 98 -44.54 -22.12 1.67
CA LYS A 98 -44.87 -23.46 1.19
C LYS A 98 -45.46 -24.36 2.29
N SER A 99 -45.16 -24.12 3.57
CA SER A 99 -45.78 -24.86 4.68
C SER A 99 -47.19 -24.37 5.04
N LYS A 100 -47.53 -23.11 4.75
CA LYS A 100 -48.87 -22.55 5.00
C LYS A 100 -49.92 -22.97 3.96
N THR A 101 -49.51 -23.21 2.71
CA THR A 101 -50.41 -23.67 1.65
C THR A 101 -50.71 -25.17 1.70
N LYS A 102 -49.91 -25.96 2.42
CA LYS A 102 -50.10 -27.42 2.58
C LYS A 102 -51.02 -27.82 3.75
N LYS A 103 -51.58 -26.85 4.48
CA LYS A 103 -52.40 -27.05 5.70
C LYS A 103 -53.87 -26.60 5.54
N LYS A 104 -54.29 -26.25 4.32
CA LYS A 104 -55.70 -26.07 3.92
C LYS A 104 -56.01 -27.13 2.88
#